data_AF-A0A0K8VW68-F1
#
_entry.id   AF-A0A0K8VW68-F1
#
_cell.length_a   1.000
_cell.length_b   1.000
_cell.length_c   1.000
_cell.angle_alpha   90.00
_cell.angle_beta   90.00
_cell.angle_gamma   90.00
#
_symmetry.space_group_name_H-M   'P 1'
#
loop_
_entity.id
_entity.type
_entity.pdbx_description
1 polymer ?
#
loop_
_entity_poly.entity_id
_entity_poly.type
_entity_poly.pdbx_seq_one_letter_code
_entity_poly.pdbx_strand_id
1 'polypeptide(L)'
;MTTRICQLLIVAAIFYQSTLADIANCVFEDTVALTDSSKFANGSYLYEGLLVPPHLTAEYDYIELFEGQRKPVERHVRGCVCKIKQCVKFCCHPRADMYQTSATATPQCEEVLNQELKYTPLLNVTLRNSSRVVMHLLDEFVVQQGIPCEGGYMLMPHVYEDDQWELFENGTLLRLGDAKYYSRRDYCLQAYNTSEEFVLNPMNCPVVYKEPATLMLNTIIMLISAPFLYVTILIYWLIPELWNLHTKCLICYLLSLAIGTTLIVLVNMLHSEFETFACAIIAIHAYSMSHHCIPKKYGLVPFKGRQRRWGVLIR
;
A
#
# COMPACT_ATOMS: atom_id res chain seq x y z
N MET A 1 -45.58 24.95 16.83
CA MET A 1 -44.81 24.77 15.58
C MET A 1 -43.51 25.57 15.61
N THR A 2 -43.58 26.85 16.00
CA THR A 2 -42.43 27.75 16.22
C THR A 2 -41.38 27.24 17.21
N THR A 3 -41.78 26.59 18.30
CA THR A 3 -40.85 26.04 19.32
C THR A 3 -39.97 24.90 18.80
N ARG A 4 -40.49 24.04 17.92
CA ARG A 4 -39.72 22.92 17.32
C ARG A 4 -38.75 23.40 16.25
N ILE A 5 -39.11 24.46 15.52
CA ILE A 5 -38.22 25.11 14.54
C ILE A 5 -37.07 25.80 15.27
N CYS A 6 -37.34 26.47 16.40
CA CYS A 6 -36.30 27.08 17.22
C CYS A 6 -35.34 26.03 17.81
N GLN A 7 -35.84 24.89 18.29
CA GLN A 7 -35.00 23.78 18.75
C GLN A 7 -34.16 23.16 17.62
N LEU A 8 -34.72 22.98 16.41
CA LEU A 8 -33.97 22.48 15.25
C LEU A 8 -32.86 23.45 14.81
N LEU A 9 -33.12 24.77 14.85
CA LEU A 9 -32.12 25.79 14.53
C LEU A 9 -31.01 25.88 15.58
N ILE A 10 -31.34 25.73 16.87
CA ILE A 10 -30.34 25.68 17.95
C ILE A 10 -29.50 24.41 17.83
N VAL A 11 -30.12 23.25 17.58
CA VAL A 11 -29.39 21.99 17.36
C VAL A 11 -28.51 22.09 16.12
N ALA A 12 -29.02 22.64 15.02
CA ALA A 12 -28.22 22.88 13.81
C ALA A 12 -27.07 23.86 14.06
N ALA A 13 -27.24 24.91 14.87
CA ALA A 13 -26.17 25.84 15.24
C ALA A 13 -25.12 25.19 16.16
N ILE A 14 -25.52 24.31 17.08
CA ILE A 14 -24.61 23.52 17.93
C ILE A 14 -23.82 22.52 17.07
N PHE A 15 -24.46 21.85 16.10
CA PHE A 15 -23.77 20.99 15.13
C PHE A 15 -22.86 21.80 14.19
N TYR A 16 -23.23 23.02 13.81
CA TYR A 16 -22.40 23.89 12.97
C TYR A 16 -21.14 24.36 13.70
N GLN A 17 -21.24 24.65 15.01
CA GLN A 17 -20.09 25.00 15.86
C GLN A 17 -19.09 23.84 16.07
N SER A 18 -19.45 22.61 15.71
CA SER A 18 -18.57 21.43 15.83
C SER A 18 -17.53 21.34 14.70
N THR A 19 -17.45 22.31 13.78
CA THR A 19 -16.63 22.21 12.56
C THR A 19 -15.48 23.22 12.47
N LEU A 20 -15.13 23.90 13.56
CA LEU A 20 -13.99 24.83 13.59
C LEU A 20 -13.02 24.46 14.71
N ALA A 21 -12.19 23.45 14.48
CA ALA A 21 -11.09 23.11 15.41
C ALA A 21 -9.84 22.51 14.74
N ASP A 22 -9.69 22.62 13.41
CA ASP A 22 -8.41 22.33 12.75
C ASP A 22 -7.56 23.62 12.69
N ILE A 23 -6.23 23.49 12.80
CA ILE A 23 -5.31 24.62 12.63
C ILE A 23 -5.43 25.15 11.20
N ALA A 24 -5.75 26.44 11.05
CA ALA A 24 -5.95 27.05 9.73
C ALA A 24 -4.73 26.88 8.81
N ASN A 25 -4.98 26.42 7.58
CA ASN A 25 -3.98 26.16 6.54
C ASN A 25 -2.87 25.18 6.97
N CYS A 26 -3.11 24.26 7.92
CA CYS A 26 -2.14 23.24 8.31
C CYS A 26 -2.70 21.85 8.05
N VAL A 27 -2.00 21.04 7.27
CA VAL A 27 -2.37 19.63 7.05
C VAL A 27 -2.02 18.80 8.28
N PHE A 28 -2.74 17.70 8.53
CA PHE A 28 -2.55 16.90 9.75
C PHE A 28 -1.10 16.38 9.89
N GLU A 29 -0.47 15.96 8.80
CA GLU A 29 0.92 15.49 8.76
C GLU A 29 1.97 16.56 9.10
N ASP A 30 1.59 17.84 9.11
CA ASP A 30 2.44 18.95 9.56
C ASP A 30 2.34 19.20 11.07
N THR A 31 1.49 18.43 11.75
CA THR A 31 1.21 18.60 13.18
C THR A 31 1.81 17.50 14.04
N VAL A 32 2.17 17.84 15.27
CA VAL A 32 2.57 16.88 16.32
C VAL A 32 1.62 16.96 17.50
N ALA A 33 1.50 15.87 18.25
CA ALA A 33 0.80 15.89 19.52
C ALA A 33 1.61 16.69 20.55
N LEU A 34 0.96 17.62 21.25
CA LEU A 34 1.57 18.45 22.28
C LEU A 34 1.17 18.01 23.70
N THR A 35 0.61 16.81 23.84
CA THR A 35 0.07 16.29 25.10
C THR A 35 1.12 16.24 26.21
N ASP A 36 2.35 15.82 25.87
CA ASP A 36 3.47 15.73 26.81
C ASP A 36 4.38 16.98 26.80
N SER A 37 3.96 18.04 26.11
CA SER A 37 4.74 19.27 25.94
C SER A 37 4.50 20.28 27.06
N SER A 38 5.53 21.06 27.40
CA SER A 38 5.41 22.10 28.42
C SER A 38 4.64 23.31 27.89
N LYS A 39 3.54 23.69 28.55
CA LYS A 39 2.73 24.87 28.21
C LYS A 39 3.15 26.09 29.02
N PHE A 40 3.43 27.20 28.35
CA PHE A 40 3.74 28.48 28.98
C PHE A 40 2.49 29.29 29.31
N ALA A 41 2.64 30.26 30.23
CA ALA A 41 1.55 31.14 30.65
C ALA A 41 0.96 32.00 29.52
N ASN A 42 1.75 32.29 28.48
CA ASN A 42 1.29 33.00 27.27
C ASN A 42 0.51 32.10 26.29
N GLY A 43 0.29 30.81 26.63
CA GLY A 43 -0.42 29.83 25.83
C GLY A 43 0.43 29.09 24.79
N SER A 44 1.72 29.43 24.65
CA SER A 44 2.64 28.71 23.75
C SER A 44 3.10 27.39 24.36
N TYR A 45 3.58 26.47 23.51
CA TYR A 45 4.09 25.16 23.92
C TYR A 45 5.58 25.03 23.57
N LEU A 46 6.34 24.31 24.39
CA LEU A 46 7.71 23.87 24.08
C LEU A 46 7.68 22.40 23.67
N TYR A 47 8.02 22.12 22.41
CA TYR A 47 8.13 20.77 21.86
C TYR A 47 9.55 20.55 21.36
N GLU A 48 10.31 19.65 21.99
CA GLU A 48 11.70 19.31 21.59
C GLU A 48 12.60 20.55 21.36
N GLY A 49 12.49 21.56 22.23
CA GLY A 49 13.25 22.82 22.11
C GLY A 49 12.68 23.85 21.13
N LEU A 50 11.61 23.51 20.40
CA LEU A 50 10.88 24.40 19.50
C LEU A 50 9.70 25.06 20.21
N LEU A 51 9.63 26.39 20.16
CA LEU A 51 8.50 27.15 20.69
C LEU A 51 7.36 27.20 19.68
N VAL A 52 6.23 26.58 20.01
CA VAL A 52 5.01 26.53 19.20
C VAL A 52 4.04 27.63 19.65
N PRO A 53 3.76 28.66 18.83
CA PRO A 53 2.84 29.73 19.17
C PRO A 53 1.39 29.25 19.33
N PRO A 54 0.57 29.91 20.16
CA PRO A 54 -0.83 29.52 20.39
C PRO A 54 -1.68 29.46 19.10
N HIS A 55 -1.42 30.35 18.14
CA HIS A 55 -2.15 30.41 16.87
C HIS A 55 -1.82 29.25 15.91
N LEU A 56 -0.76 28.47 16.20
CA LEU A 56 -0.41 27.24 15.49
C LEU A 56 -0.78 26.00 16.31
N THR A 57 -1.72 26.12 17.25
CA THR A 57 -2.23 25.01 18.04
C THR A 57 -3.74 24.93 17.96
N ALA A 58 -4.30 23.72 18.02
CA ALA A 58 -5.73 23.48 18.14
C ALA A 58 -6.01 22.13 18.82
N GLU A 59 -7.25 21.92 19.26
CA GLU A 59 -7.72 20.63 19.78
C GLU A 59 -8.27 19.76 18.65
N TYR A 60 -7.81 18.52 18.57
CA TYR A 60 -8.23 17.52 17.61
C TYR A 60 -8.93 16.37 18.34
N ASP A 61 -9.98 15.82 17.73
CA ASP A 61 -10.71 14.62 18.17
C ASP A 61 -10.54 13.43 17.21
N TYR A 62 -9.54 13.51 16.32
CA TYR A 62 -9.21 12.46 15.37
C TYR A 62 -7.69 12.39 15.14
N ILE A 63 -7.26 11.24 14.62
CA ILE A 63 -5.94 11.05 14.02
C ILE A 63 -6.09 10.64 12.55
N GLU A 64 -5.12 10.98 11.69
CA GLU A 64 -5.04 10.43 10.34
C GLU A 64 -4.12 9.20 10.31
N LEU A 65 -4.65 8.11 9.76
CA LEU A 65 -3.93 6.89 9.44
C LEU A 65 -3.40 6.95 7.99
N PHE A 66 -2.71 5.90 7.55
CA PHE A 66 -2.29 5.72 6.17
C PHE A 66 -3.39 6.06 5.15
N GLU A 67 -3.01 6.69 4.04
CA GLU A 67 -3.94 7.20 3.00
C GLU A 67 -4.94 8.28 3.47
N GLY A 68 -4.74 8.83 4.67
CA GLY A 68 -5.54 9.96 5.19
C GLY A 68 -6.87 9.52 5.81
N GLN A 69 -7.01 8.23 6.12
CA GLN A 69 -8.20 7.75 6.83
C GLN A 69 -8.26 8.35 8.23
N ARG A 70 -9.34 9.07 8.56
CA ARG A 70 -9.54 9.64 9.89
C ARG A 70 -10.12 8.61 10.85
N LYS A 71 -9.49 8.47 12.01
CA LYS A 71 -9.97 7.66 13.14
C LYS A 71 -10.30 8.57 14.32
N PRO A 72 -11.54 8.55 14.84
CA PRO A 72 -11.90 9.33 16.02
C PRO A 72 -11.13 8.83 17.26
N VAL A 73 -10.65 9.77 18.07
CA VAL A 73 -9.90 9.53 19.32
C VAL A 73 -10.31 10.56 20.38
N GLU A 74 -9.81 10.39 21.60
CA GLU A 74 -9.99 11.40 22.65
C GLU A 74 -9.37 12.74 22.26
N ARG A 75 -9.98 13.82 22.75
CA ARG A 75 -9.54 15.18 22.44
C ARG A 75 -8.11 15.41 22.92
N HIS A 76 -7.28 15.90 22.04
CA HIS A 76 -5.87 16.17 22.33
C HIS A 76 -5.41 17.43 21.59
N VAL A 77 -4.44 18.14 22.17
CA VAL A 77 -3.88 19.35 21.55
C VAL A 77 -2.79 18.94 20.57
N ARG A 78 -2.85 19.50 19.36
CA ARG A 78 -1.80 19.37 18.35
C ARG A 78 -1.23 20.74 17.98
N GLY A 79 0.01 20.74 17.51
CA GLY A 79 0.73 21.92 17.07
C GLY A 79 1.32 21.77 15.68
N CYS A 80 1.16 22.78 14.82
CA CYS A 80 1.67 22.80 13.44
C CYS A 80 3.16 23.16 13.39
N VAL A 81 4.01 22.25 13.85
CA VAL A 81 5.47 22.48 13.97
C VAL A 81 6.17 22.61 12.62
N CYS A 82 5.67 21.95 11.58
CA CYS A 82 6.34 21.91 10.27
C CYS A 82 6.27 23.23 9.49
N LYS A 83 5.42 24.17 9.95
CA LYS A 83 5.41 25.57 9.47
C LYS A 83 6.49 26.43 10.10
N ILE A 84 7.03 26.03 11.25
CA ILE A 84 8.06 26.77 11.99
C ILE A 84 9.45 26.30 11.55
N LYS A 85 9.63 24.98 11.43
CA LYS A 85 10.86 24.34 10.97
C LYS A 85 10.50 23.10 10.16
N GLN A 86 11.24 22.81 9.09
CA GLN A 86 10.95 21.68 8.20
C GLN A 86 10.91 20.36 8.99
N CYS A 87 10.01 19.45 8.63
CA CYS A 87 9.86 18.17 9.32
C CYS A 87 10.27 16.99 8.44
N VAL A 88 10.76 15.96 9.11
CA VAL A 88 10.95 14.62 8.56
C VAL A 88 10.34 13.61 9.53
N LYS A 89 9.79 12.52 9.01
CA LYS A 89 9.21 11.48 9.85
C LYS A 89 10.15 10.30 9.99
N PHE A 90 10.42 9.91 11.22
CA PHE A 90 11.09 8.68 11.59
C PHE A 90 10.06 7.67 12.13
N CYS A 91 10.32 6.38 11.93
CA CYS A 91 9.42 5.34 12.42
C CYS A 91 9.46 5.29 13.95
N CYS A 92 10.69 5.31 14.48
CA CYS A 92 11.00 5.31 15.90
C CYS A 92 11.84 6.52 16.29
N HIS A 93 12.15 6.68 17.58
CA HIS A 93 13.14 7.65 18.02
C HIS A 93 14.46 7.43 17.26
N PRO A 94 15.21 8.48 16.84
CA PRO A 94 16.44 8.35 16.05
C PRO A 94 17.53 7.42 16.64
N ARG A 95 17.49 7.17 17.94
CA ARG A 95 18.39 6.27 18.69
C ARG A 95 17.75 4.92 19.09
N ALA A 96 16.49 4.69 18.73
CA ALA A 96 15.79 3.43 19.00
C ALA A 96 15.89 2.49 17.80
N ASP A 97 16.06 1.21 18.08
CA ASP A 97 15.93 0.18 17.06
C ASP A 97 14.46 -0.13 16.81
N MET A 98 14.15 -0.58 15.59
CA MET A 98 12.84 -1.08 15.21
C MET A 98 12.93 -2.58 15.05
N TYR A 99 12.05 -3.32 15.70
CA TYR A 99 11.99 -4.78 15.62
C TYR A 99 10.58 -5.25 15.27
N GLN A 100 10.49 -6.48 14.78
CA GLN A 100 9.22 -7.10 14.44
C GLN A 100 9.20 -8.52 15.01
N THR A 101 8.21 -8.83 15.83
CA THR A 101 8.14 -10.12 16.54
C THR A 101 7.76 -11.28 15.61
N SER A 102 7.07 -10.99 14.51
CA SER A 102 6.74 -11.96 13.45
C SER A 102 6.54 -11.22 12.13
N ALA A 103 6.56 -11.93 11.00
CA ALA A 103 6.35 -11.35 9.68
C ALA A 103 4.99 -10.62 9.52
N THR A 104 4.00 -10.94 10.37
CA THR A 104 2.65 -10.35 10.34
C THR A 104 2.39 -9.35 11.47
N ALA A 105 3.31 -9.21 12.43
CA ALA A 105 3.14 -8.27 13.54
C ALA A 105 3.41 -6.83 13.09
N THR A 106 2.83 -5.85 13.77
CA THR A 106 3.23 -4.46 13.56
C THR A 106 4.67 -4.27 14.03
N PRO A 107 5.52 -3.56 13.26
CA PRO A 107 6.84 -3.20 13.76
C PRO A 107 6.68 -2.37 15.04
N GLN A 108 7.60 -2.56 15.98
CA GLN A 108 7.62 -1.88 17.26
C GLN A 108 8.97 -1.19 17.46
N CYS A 109 8.93 -0.12 18.22
CA CYS A 109 10.12 0.64 18.60
C CYS A 109 10.64 0.15 19.94
N GLU A 110 11.94 -0.05 20.04
CA GLU A 110 12.59 -0.37 21.30
C GLU A 110 12.54 0.84 22.25
N GLU A 111 12.15 0.60 23.50
CA GLU A 111 12.06 1.66 24.52
C GLU A 111 13.45 2.12 24.99
N VAL A 112 14.43 1.21 24.93
CA VAL A 112 15.81 1.50 25.34
C VAL A 112 16.54 2.21 24.21
N LEU A 113 16.92 3.45 24.45
CA LEU A 113 17.66 4.25 23.49
C LEU A 113 19.14 3.90 23.49
N ASN A 114 19.71 3.71 22.30
CA ASN A 114 21.14 3.55 22.13
C ASN A 114 21.89 4.81 22.58
N GLN A 115 23.10 4.64 23.12
CA GLN A 115 23.93 5.76 23.57
C GLN A 115 24.32 6.66 22.39
N GLU A 116 24.69 6.04 21.26
CA GLU A 116 25.10 6.71 20.02
C GLU A 116 24.19 6.31 18.85
N LEU A 117 24.23 7.11 17.78
CA LEU A 117 23.58 6.79 16.52
C LEU A 117 24.36 5.66 15.82
N LYS A 118 23.65 4.62 15.37
CA LYS A 118 24.26 3.51 14.63
C LYS A 118 24.53 3.81 13.15
N TYR A 119 23.99 4.91 12.64
CA TYR A 119 23.97 5.29 11.23
C TYR A 119 24.38 6.75 11.06
N THR A 120 24.70 7.13 9.82
CA THR A 120 24.90 8.54 9.46
C THR A 120 23.56 9.24 9.19
N PRO A 121 23.22 10.33 9.90
CA PRO A 121 22.03 11.13 9.64
C PRO A 121 22.22 12.14 8.49
N LEU A 122 23.31 12.03 7.72
CA LEU A 122 23.59 12.85 6.55
C LEU A 122 22.90 12.26 5.32
N LEU A 123 22.00 13.01 4.71
CA LEU A 123 21.29 12.60 3.50
C LEU A 123 21.30 13.69 2.43
N ASN A 124 21.24 13.26 1.17
CA ASN A 124 21.02 14.16 0.03
C ASN A 124 19.55 14.58 0.01
N VAL A 125 19.30 15.87 0.20
CA VAL A 125 17.98 16.48 0.14
C VAL A 125 17.85 17.31 -1.13
N THR A 126 16.77 17.08 -1.88
CA THR A 126 16.42 17.84 -3.08
C THR A 126 15.67 19.12 -2.69
N LEU A 127 16.27 20.27 -3.00
CA LEU A 127 15.70 21.59 -2.75
C LEU A 127 14.65 21.95 -3.81
N ARG A 128 13.85 23.01 -3.55
CA ARG A 128 12.85 23.53 -4.52
C ARG A 128 13.43 23.90 -5.89
N ASN A 129 14.70 24.30 -5.93
CA ASN A 129 15.41 24.64 -7.16
C ASN A 129 16.02 23.39 -7.87
N SER A 130 15.64 22.19 -7.44
CA SER A 130 16.12 20.90 -7.94
C SER A 130 17.62 20.62 -7.71
N SER A 131 18.31 21.45 -6.93
CA SER A 131 19.67 21.14 -6.47
C SER A 131 19.63 20.13 -5.31
N ARG A 132 20.66 19.29 -5.22
CA ARG A 132 20.82 18.31 -4.13
C ARG A 132 21.90 18.79 -3.18
N VAL A 133 21.59 18.82 -1.89
CA VAL A 133 22.51 19.25 -0.83
C VAL A 133 22.53 18.20 0.27
N VAL A 134 23.71 17.91 0.79
CA VAL A 134 23.87 17.02 1.95
C VAL A 134 23.48 17.78 3.20
N MET A 135 22.52 17.26 3.96
CA MET A 135 22.01 17.87 5.19
C MET A 135 22.03 16.86 6.34
N HIS A 136 22.31 17.34 7.56
CA HIS A 136 22.18 16.55 8.79
C HIS A 136 20.73 16.59 9.26
N LEU A 137 19.99 15.50 9.07
CA LEU A 137 18.54 15.50 9.27
C LEU A 137 18.11 15.88 10.69
N LEU A 138 18.86 15.43 11.70
CA LEU A 138 18.51 15.68 13.10
C LEU A 138 18.76 17.14 13.53
N ASP A 139 19.59 17.87 12.78
CA ASP A 139 19.91 19.28 13.08
C ASP A 139 19.02 20.22 12.27
N GLU A 140 18.77 19.89 11.00
CA GLU A 140 18.04 20.74 10.05
C GLU A 140 16.52 20.55 10.11
N PHE A 141 16.03 19.38 10.55
CA PHE A 141 14.61 19.05 10.59
C PHE A 141 14.09 18.86 12.02
N VAL A 142 12.77 18.99 12.18
CA VAL A 142 12.03 18.48 13.35
C VAL A 142 11.69 17.03 13.07
N VAL A 143 12.02 16.14 14.00
CA VAL A 143 11.76 14.70 13.86
C VAL A 143 10.37 14.39 14.39
N GLN A 144 9.46 14.03 13.48
CA GLN A 144 8.18 13.43 13.87
C GLN A 144 8.37 11.92 14.00
N GLN A 145 7.76 11.31 15.01
CA GLN A 145 7.87 9.87 15.25
C GLN A 145 6.54 9.17 14.96
N GLY A 146 6.60 7.98 14.37
CA GLY A 146 5.43 7.10 14.25
C GLY A 146 5.49 6.18 13.05
N ILE A 147 4.96 4.98 13.23
CA ILE A 147 4.88 3.95 12.19
C ILE A 147 3.61 4.19 11.36
N PRO A 148 3.71 4.35 10.03
CA PRO A 148 2.59 4.75 9.17
C PRO A 148 1.54 3.66 8.97
N CYS A 149 1.92 2.37 8.99
CA CYS A 149 1.04 1.25 8.65
C CYS A 149 1.53 -0.09 9.23
N GLU A 150 0.64 -1.08 9.23
CA GLU A 150 0.97 -2.47 9.53
C GLU A 150 1.58 -3.14 8.29
N GLY A 151 2.61 -3.97 8.47
CA GLY A 151 3.24 -4.72 7.37
C GLY A 151 4.11 -3.86 6.43
N GLY A 152 4.58 -2.70 6.88
CA GLY A 152 5.53 -1.89 6.13
C GLY A 152 6.84 -2.65 5.84
N TYR A 153 7.45 -2.34 4.70
CA TYR A 153 8.74 -2.90 4.27
C TYR A 153 9.74 -1.78 3.98
N MET A 154 11.01 -2.03 4.27
CA MET A 154 12.09 -1.08 4.00
C MET A 154 12.41 -1.06 2.51
N LEU A 155 12.60 0.13 1.94
CA LEU A 155 13.18 0.24 0.60
C LEU A 155 14.66 -0.12 0.65
N MET A 156 15.09 -1.00 -0.26
CA MET A 156 16.45 -1.52 -0.36
C MET A 156 17.10 -1.12 -1.69
N PRO A 157 17.42 0.17 -1.92
CA PRO A 157 18.03 0.67 -3.15
C PRO A 157 19.39 0.06 -3.48
N HIS A 158 20.06 -0.55 -2.50
CA HIS A 158 21.32 -1.29 -2.67
C HIS A 158 21.12 -2.69 -3.28
N VAL A 159 19.90 -3.24 -3.23
CA VAL A 159 19.52 -4.55 -3.78
C VAL A 159 18.65 -4.39 -5.02
N TYR A 160 17.65 -3.50 -4.96
CA TYR A 160 16.64 -3.31 -5.99
C TYR A 160 16.70 -1.90 -6.57
N GLU A 161 16.87 -1.78 -7.88
CA GLU A 161 16.89 -0.49 -8.58
C GLU A 161 15.54 0.25 -8.48
N ASP A 162 14.43 -0.49 -8.39
CA ASP A 162 13.09 0.07 -8.25
C ASP A 162 12.84 0.72 -6.86
N ASP A 163 13.68 0.40 -5.88
CA ASP A 163 13.61 0.93 -4.52
C ASP A 163 14.41 2.24 -4.35
N GLN A 164 14.96 2.79 -5.43
CA GLN A 164 15.61 4.09 -5.42
C GLN A 164 14.63 5.20 -5.00
N TRP A 165 15.10 6.16 -4.22
CA TRP A 165 14.25 7.20 -3.62
C TRP A 165 14.98 8.54 -3.45
N GLU A 166 14.19 9.62 -3.34
CA GLU A 166 14.66 10.98 -3.09
C GLU A 166 13.84 11.66 -2.00
N LEU A 167 14.50 12.37 -1.09
CA LEU A 167 13.84 13.19 -0.06
C LEU A 167 13.90 14.66 -0.45
N PHE A 168 12.77 15.35 -0.38
CA PHE A 168 12.67 16.78 -0.65
C PHE A 168 12.74 17.60 0.64
N GLU A 169 13.17 18.87 0.54
CA GLU A 169 13.25 19.82 1.68
C GLU A 169 11.93 20.02 2.43
N ASN A 170 10.80 19.78 1.75
CA ASN A 170 9.47 19.88 2.33
C ASN A 170 9.04 18.59 3.03
N GLY A 171 9.91 17.58 3.15
CA GLY A 171 9.63 16.27 3.72
C GLY A 171 8.78 15.34 2.84
N THR A 172 8.62 15.64 1.54
CA THR A 172 8.02 14.69 0.61
C THR A 172 9.08 13.67 0.19
N LEU A 173 8.69 12.39 0.10
CA LEU A 173 9.52 11.33 -0.44
C LEU A 173 9.06 10.99 -1.86
N LEU A 174 9.99 10.86 -2.80
CA LEU A 174 9.73 10.31 -4.14
C LEU A 174 10.37 8.94 -4.23
N ARG A 175 9.57 7.92 -4.57
CA ARG A 175 10.09 6.63 -5.02
C ARG A 175 10.30 6.68 -6.52
N LEU A 176 11.50 6.35 -6.97
CA LEU A 176 11.92 6.51 -8.37
C LEU A 176 11.41 5.38 -9.26
N GLY A 177 11.29 4.15 -8.76
CA GLY A 177 10.84 3.00 -9.56
C GLY A 177 9.45 3.18 -10.18
N ASP A 178 8.53 3.85 -9.48
CA ASP A 178 7.16 4.12 -9.95
C ASP A 178 6.80 5.61 -10.02
N ALA A 179 7.79 6.49 -9.82
CA ALA A 179 7.63 7.95 -9.77
C ALA A 179 6.51 8.43 -8.81
N LYS A 180 6.30 7.70 -7.71
CA LYS A 180 5.23 8.01 -6.74
C LYS A 180 5.74 8.87 -5.59
N TYR A 181 4.97 9.92 -5.30
CA TYR A 181 5.21 10.82 -4.18
C TYR A 181 4.46 10.34 -2.94
N TYR A 182 5.15 10.33 -1.81
CA TYR A 182 4.63 10.00 -0.50
C TYR A 182 4.79 11.20 0.43
N SER A 183 3.72 11.55 1.12
CA SER A 183 3.78 12.57 2.16
C SER A 183 4.33 11.97 3.46
N ARG A 184 4.70 12.84 4.41
CA ARG A 184 5.15 12.41 5.75
C ARG A 184 4.15 11.52 6.47
N ARG A 185 2.86 11.52 6.12
CA ARG A 185 1.92 10.57 6.71
C ARG A 185 2.23 9.12 6.32
N ASP A 186 2.64 8.91 5.08
CA ASP A 186 2.55 7.63 4.39
C ASP A 186 3.92 6.91 4.24
N TYR A 187 5.01 7.50 4.73
CA TYR A 187 6.32 6.87 4.90
C TYR A 187 6.93 7.22 6.26
N CYS A 188 7.99 6.53 6.66
CA CYS A 188 8.87 6.96 7.76
C CYS A 188 10.30 6.49 7.52
N LEU A 189 11.30 7.21 8.03
CA LEU A 189 12.70 6.81 7.94
C LEU A 189 13.08 5.94 9.14
N GLN A 190 13.86 4.89 8.89
CA GLN A 190 14.44 4.08 9.95
C GLN A 190 15.79 3.53 9.50
N ALA A 191 16.73 3.49 10.44
CA ALA A 191 17.99 2.82 10.21
C ALA A 191 17.82 1.31 10.37
N TYR A 192 18.35 0.55 9.41
CA TYR A 192 18.41 -0.90 9.49
C TYR A 192 19.80 -1.37 9.07
N ASN A 193 20.16 -2.55 9.55
CA ASN A 193 21.46 -3.13 9.27
C ASN A 193 21.48 -3.73 7.87
N THR A 194 22.32 -3.19 6.98
CA THR A 194 22.74 -3.89 5.77
C THR A 194 23.88 -4.84 6.11
N SER A 195 24.34 -5.66 5.15
CA SER A 195 25.47 -6.57 5.41
C SER A 195 26.78 -5.83 5.74
N GLU A 196 26.88 -4.54 5.46
CA GLU A 196 28.08 -3.72 5.62
C GLU A 196 27.94 -2.69 6.75
N GLU A 197 26.81 -1.96 6.79
CA GLU A 197 26.57 -0.88 7.75
C GLU A 197 25.08 -0.61 8.00
N PHE A 198 24.77 0.18 9.04
CA PHE A 198 23.41 0.68 9.23
C PHE A 198 23.15 1.87 8.31
N VAL A 199 22.15 1.76 7.44
CA VAL A 199 21.75 2.81 6.51
C VAL A 199 20.35 3.31 6.84
N LEU A 200 20.14 4.62 6.67
CA LEU A 200 18.85 5.26 6.90
C LEU A 200 18.02 5.24 5.61
N ASN A 201 16.97 4.42 5.57
CA ASN A 201 16.08 4.32 4.43
C ASN A 201 14.61 4.53 4.83
N PRO A 202 13.74 4.87 3.86
CA PRO A 202 12.31 4.91 4.07
C PRO A 202 11.72 3.51 4.18
N MET A 203 10.79 3.36 5.11
CA MET A 203 9.82 2.28 5.15
C MET A 203 8.59 2.68 4.35
N ASN A 204 8.25 1.86 3.37
CA ASN A 204 7.03 1.99 2.59
C ASN A 204 5.94 1.09 3.14
N CYS A 205 4.70 1.54 2.96
CA CYS A 205 3.53 0.73 3.27
C CYS A 205 3.14 -0.18 2.10
N PRO A 206 2.69 -1.42 2.38
CA PRO A 206 2.15 -2.27 1.35
C PRO A 206 0.93 -1.57 0.75
N VAL A 207 0.85 -1.56 -0.59
CA VAL A 207 -0.40 -1.24 -1.24
C VAL A 207 -1.32 -2.40 -0.90
N VAL A 208 -2.21 -2.21 0.07
CA VAL A 208 -3.24 -3.18 0.38
C VAL A 208 -4.19 -3.18 -0.82
N TYR A 209 -3.87 -3.99 -1.83
CA TYR A 209 -4.87 -4.46 -2.76
C TYR A 209 -5.85 -5.27 -1.91
N LYS A 210 -6.87 -4.59 -1.36
CA LYS A 210 -8.08 -5.30 -0.95
C LYS A 210 -8.55 -5.97 -2.22
N GLU A 211 -8.29 -7.27 -2.34
CA GLU A 211 -8.78 -8.03 -3.48
C GLU A 211 -10.25 -7.67 -3.64
N PRO A 212 -10.68 -7.20 -4.81
CA PRO A 212 -12.03 -6.74 -4.97
C PRO A 212 -12.94 -7.92 -4.61
N ALA A 213 -14.02 -7.69 -3.85
CA ALA A 213 -14.92 -8.75 -3.44
C ALA A 213 -15.40 -9.62 -4.63
N THR A 214 -15.36 -9.05 -5.84
CA THR A 214 -15.58 -9.73 -7.11
C THR A 214 -14.61 -10.87 -7.41
N LEU A 215 -13.32 -10.78 -7.05
CA LEU A 215 -12.34 -11.85 -7.26
C LEU A 215 -12.64 -13.06 -6.37
N MET A 216 -12.91 -12.81 -5.08
CA MET A 216 -13.30 -13.85 -4.13
C MET A 216 -14.63 -14.51 -4.53
N LEU A 217 -15.65 -13.72 -4.88
CA LEU A 217 -16.93 -14.24 -5.38
C LEU A 217 -16.78 -15.06 -6.65
N ASN A 218 -15.98 -14.58 -7.62
CA ASN A 218 -15.72 -15.31 -8.86
C ASN A 218 -15.02 -16.65 -8.57
N THR A 219 -14.05 -16.67 -7.66
CA THR A 219 -13.34 -17.89 -7.27
C THR A 219 -14.27 -18.90 -6.63
N ILE A 220 -15.17 -18.47 -5.75
CA ILE A 220 -16.19 -19.33 -5.12
C ILE A 220 -17.14 -19.91 -6.17
N ILE A 221 -17.63 -19.09 -7.10
CA ILE A 221 -18.53 -19.53 -8.18
C ILE A 221 -17.81 -20.55 -9.07
N MET A 222 -16.56 -20.30 -9.43
CA MET A 222 -15.76 -21.23 -10.24
C MET A 222 -15.52 -22.55 -9.50
N LEU A 223 -15.18 -22.52 -8.21
CA LEU A 223 -14.98 -23.71 -7.38
C LEU A 223 -16.24 -24.58 -7.30
N ILE A 224 -17.41 -23.96 -7.15
CA ILE A 224 -18.70 -24.67 -7.13
C ILE A 224 -19.01 -25.24 -8.53
N SER A 225 -18.72 -24.50 -9.61
CA SER A 225 -19.04 -24.91 -10.99
C SER A 225 -18.16 -26.07 -11.52
N ALA A 226 -16.91 -26.17 -11.08
CA ALA A 226 -15.95 -27.17 -11.53
C ALA A 226 -16.45 -28.63 -11.39
N PRO A 227 -16.95 -29.10 -10.22
CA PRO A 227 -17.47 -30.46 -10.10
C PRO A 227 -18.69 -30.71 -10.99
N PHE A 228 -19.58 -29.72 -11.19
CA PHE A 228 -20.71 -29.88 -12.11
C PHE A 228 -20.24 -30.06 -13.55
N LEU A 229 -19.18 -29.37 -14.00
CA LEU A 229 -18.59 -29.60 -15.31
C LEU A 229 -18.06 -31.03 -15.47
N TYR A 230 -17.35 -31.57 -14.48
CA TYR A 230 -16.89 -32.97 -14.52
C TYR A 230 -18.05 -33.98 -14.52
N VAL A 231 -19.11 -33.72 -13.76
CA VAL A 231 -20.32 -34.56 -13.77
C VAL A 231 -20.98 -34.52 -15.15
N THR A 232 -21.09 -33.36 -15.81
CA THR A 232 -21.66 -33.28 -17.17
C THR A 232 -20.83 -34.07 -18.18
N ILE A 233 -19.50 -34.00 -18.10
CA ILE A 233 -18.60 -34.79 -18.94
C ILE A 233 -18.80 -36.29 -18.70
N LEU A 234 -18.90 -36.71 -17.44
CA LEU A 234 -19.11 -38.11 -17.05
C LEU A 234 -20.44 -38.65 -17.61
N ILE A 235 -21.53 -37.87 -17.52
CA ILE A 235 -22.84 -38.23 -18.07
C ILE A 235 -22.76 -38.42 -19.59
N TYR A 236 -22.14 -37.47 -20.31
CA TYR A 236 -21.96 -37.58 -21.76
C TYR A 236 -21.09 -38.78 -22.18
N TRP A 237 -20.20 -39.24 -21.30
CA TRP A 237 -19.37 -40.42 -21.54
C TRP A 237 -20.12 -41.73 -21.25
N LEU A 238 -20.96 -41.76 -20.21
CA LEU A 238 -21.70 -42.95 -19.77
C LEU A 238 -22.86 -43.33 -20.69
N ILE A 239 -23.40 -42.39 -21.47
CA ILE A 239 -24.51 -42.65 -22.40
C ILE A 239 -23.97 -42.82 -23.84
N PRO A 240 -23.63 -44.06 -24.27
CA PRO A 240 -23.03 -44.31 -25.59
C PRO A 240 -23.97 -43.99 -26.77
N GLU A 241 -25.28 -43.93 -26.51
CA GLU A 241 -26.31 -43.62 -27.50
C GLU A 241 -26.20 -42.18 -28.05
N LEU A 242 -25.48 -41.28 -27.36
CA LEU A 242 -25.28 -39.88 -27.77
C LEU A 242 -23.93 -39.63 -28.45
N TRP A 243 -23.15 -40.64 -28.81
CA TRP A 243 -21.80 -40.47 -29.37
C TRP A 243 -21.77 -40.02 -30.84
N ASN A 244 -22.35 -38.85 -31.11
CA ASN A 244 -22.29 -38.15 -32.38
C ASN A 244 -21.02 -37.29 -32.48
N LEU A 245 -20.65 -36.91 -33.71
CA LEU A 245 -19.53 -35.98 -33.95
C LEU A 245 -19.69 -34.69 -33.14
N HIS A 246 -20.92 -34.19 -33.03
CA HIS A 246 -21.26 -33.00 -32.25
C HIS A 246 -20.95 -33.18 -30.75
N THR A 247 -21.35 -34.32 -30.16
CA THR A 247 -21.12 -34.63 -28.74
C THR A 247 -19.65 -34.78 -28.43
N LYS A 248 -18.84 -35.31 -29.35
CA LYS A 248 -17.37 -35.41 -29.18
C LYS A 248 -16.70 -34.03 -29.12
N CYS A 249 -17.13 -33.10 -29.97
CA CYS A 249 -16.67 -31.71 -29.92
C CYS A 249 -17.10 -31.03 -28.62
N LEU A 250 -18.35 -31.24 -28.18
CA LEU A 250 -18.87 -30.69 -26.93
C LEU A 250 -18.10 -31.21 -25.70
N ILE A 251 -17.81 -32.51 -25.64
CA ILE A 251 -17.01 -33.11 -24.55
C ILE A 251 -15.61 -32.50 -24.51
N CYS A 252 -14.95 -32.33 -25.66
CA CYS A 252 -13.62 -31.71 -25.74
C CYS A 252 -13.64 -30.26 -25.23
N TYR A 253 -14.67 -29.48 -25.61
CA TYR A 253 -14.89 -28.13 -25.10
C TYR A 253 -15.11 -28.12 -23.58
N LEU A 254 -16.00 -28.96 -23.06
CA LEU A 254 -16.29 -29.02 -21.62
C LEU A 254 -15.07 -29.47 -20.81
N LEU A 255 -14.27 -30.41 -21.32
CA LEU A 255 -13.00 -30.82 -20.71
C LEU A 255 -12.01 -29.66 -20.63
N SER A 256 -11.87 -28.89 -21.72
CA SER A 256 -10.99 -27.72 -21.72
C SER A 256 -11.43 -26.65 -20.71
N LEU A 257 -12.75 -26.44 -20.61
CA LEU A 257 -13.35 -25.51 -19.66
C LEU A 257 -13.15 -26.00 -18.22
N ALA A 258 -13.38 -27.29 -17.94
CA ALA A 258 -13.19 -27.88 -16.63
C ALA A 258 -11.72 -27.74 -16.17
N ILE A 259 -10.76 -28.11 -17.03
CA ILE A 259 -9.33 -27.97 -16.73
C ILE A 259 -8.97 -26.49 -16.49
N GLY A 260 -9.40 -25.58 -17.38
CA GLY A 260 -9.16 -24.15 -17.20
C GLY A 260 -9.72 -23.58 -15.89
N THR A 261 -10.95 -23.94 -15.54
CA THR A 261 -11.57 -23.51 -14.27
C THR A 261 -10.84 -24.06 -13.05
N THR A 262 -10.40 -25.32 -13.07
CA THR A 262 -9.61 -25.89 -11.95
C THR A 262 -8.25 -25.22 -11.78
N LEU A 263 -7.56 -24.88 -12.88
CA LEU A 263 -6.28 -24.18 -12.83
C LEU A 263 -6.44 -22.77 -12.24
N ILE A 264 -7.46 -22.02 -12.68
CA ILE A 264 -7.71 -20.67 -12.14
C ILE A 264 -8.06 -20.73 -10.65
N VAL A 265 -8.88 -21.69 -10.22
CA VAL A 265 -9.20 -21.89 -8.80
C VAL A 265 -7.95 -22.25 -7.98
N LEU A 266 -7.08 -23.10 -8.53
CA LEU A 266 -5.82 -23.48 -7.87
C LEU A 266 -4.87 -22.28 -7.72
N VAL A 267 -4.76 -21.43 -8.76
CA VAL A 267 -3.99 -20.18 -8.70
C VAL A 267 -4.55 -19.21 -7.65
N ASN A 268 -5.87 -19.04 -7.61
CA ASN A 268 -6.49 -18.11 -6.68
C ASN A 268 -6.44 -18.58 -5.21
N MET A 269 -6.40 -19.90 -4.97
CA MET A 269 -6.35 -20.46 -3.61
C MET A 269 -4.93 -20.59 -3.06
N LEU A 270 -3.93 -20.81 -3.92
CA LEU A 270 -2.51 -20.88 -3.53
C LEU A 270 -1.90 -19.49 -3.66
N HIS A 271 -2.14 -18.64 -2.67
CA HIS A 271 -1.61 -17.28 -2.59
C HIS A 271 -0.08 -17.22 -2.32
N SER A 272 0.65 -18.33 -2.49
CA SER A 272 2.10 -18.42 -2.23
C SER A 272 2.87 -18.63 -3.52
N GLU A 273 3.83 -17.74 -3.78
CA GLU A 273 4.87 -17.77 -4.80
C GLU A 273 4.85 -18.99 -5.73
N PHE A 274 4.12 -18.87 -6.85
CA PHE A 274 4.28 -19.82 -7.94
C PHE A 274 5.65 -19.62 -8.56
N GLU A 275 6.45 -20.69 -8.67
CA GLU A 275 7.60 -20.67 -9.57
C GLU A 275 7.12 -20.27 -10.97
N THR A 276 7.89 -19.43 -11.65
CA THR A 276 7.70 -18.99 -13.05
C THR A 276 7.32 -20.12 -14.00
N PHE A 277 7.73 -21.35 -13.69
CA PHE A 277 7.42 -22.58 -14.41
C PHE A 277 5.93 -22.95 -14.39
N ALA A 278 5.24 -22.81 -13.24
CA ALA A 278 3.81 -23.12 -13.12
C ALA A 278 2.95 -22.11 -13.90
N CYS A 279 3.29 -20.83 -13.84
CA CYS A 279 2.65 -19.79 -14.65
C CYS A 279 2.84 -20.02 -16.15
N ALA A 280 4.05 -20.43 -16.57
CA ALA A 280 4.32 -20.76 -17.97
C ALA A 280 3.50 -21.97 -18.44
N ILE A 281 3.36 -23.00 -17.61
CA ILE A 281 2.53 -24.19 -17.91
C ILE A 281 1.06 -23.81 -18.09
N ILE A 282 0.51 -22.99 -17.18
CA ILE A 282 -0.88 -22.53 -17.27
C ILE A 282 -1.11 -21.71 -18.54
N ALA A 283 -0.19 -20.80 -18.88
CA ALA A 283 -0.26 -20.00 -20.10
C ALA A 283 -0.18 -20.87 -21.38
N ILE A 284 0.71 -21.87 -21.40
CA ILE A 284 0.86 -22.80 -22.53
C ILE A 284 -0.38 -23.69 -22.68
N HIS A 285 -0.97 -24.16 -21.58
CA HIS A 285 -2.21 -24.94 -21.64
C HIS A 285 -3.39 -24.12 -22.13
N ALA A 286 -3.57 -22.89 -21.65
CA ALA A 286 -4.62 -21.99 -22.14
C ALA A 286 -4.46 -21.66 -23.64
N TYR A 287 -3.22 -21.42 -24.08
CA TYR A 287 -2.90 -21.14 -25.49
C TYR A 287 -3.13 -22.37 -26.39
N SER A 288 -2.66 -23.55 -25.99
CA SER A 288 -2.76 -24.78 -26.79
C SER A 288 -4.21 -25.29 -26.92
N MET A 289 -5.03 -25.11 -25.89
CA MET A 289 -6.46 -25.47 -25.94
C MET A 289 -7.27 -24.57 -26.87
N SER A 290 -6.88 -23.30 -27.03
CA SER A 290 -7.50 -22.38 -28.00
C SER A 290 -7.24 -22.79 -29.46
N HIS A 291 -6.16 -23.53 -29.74
CA HIS A 291 -5.77 -23.95 -31.09
C HIS A 291 -6.19 -25.38 -31.47
N HIS A 292 -6.57 -26.24 -30.52
CA HIS A 292 -6.94 -27.64 -30.77
C HIS A 292 -8.43 -27.88 -31.09
N CYS A 293 -9.29 -26.87 -30.96
CA CYS A 293 -10.72 -26.96 -31.29
C CYS A 293 -11.07 -26.89 -32.80
N ILE A 294 -10.08 -26.96 -33.70
CA ILE A 294 -10.32 -27.09 -35.14
C ILE A 294 -10.10 -28.55 -35.54
N PRO A 295 -11.15 -29.33 -35.84
CA PRO A 295 -10.96 -30.70 -36.31
C PRO A 295 -10.23 -30.67 -37.65
N LYS A 296 -8.95 -31.08 -37.64
CA LYS A 296 -8.17 -31.39 -38.85
C LYS A 296 -8.77 -32.63 -39.52
N LYS A 297 -9.83 -32.46 -40.31
CA LYS A 297 -10.21 -33.48 -41.29
C LYS A 297 -11.02 -33.01 -42.48
N TYR A 298 -10.66 -31.88 -43.10
CA TYR A 298 -10.81 -31.69 -44.55
C TYR A 298 -9.64 -30.83 -45.05
N GLY A 299 -8.92 -31.30 -46.07
CA GLY A 299 -7.77 -30.59 -46.64
C GLY A 299 -8.18 -29.34 -47.43
N LEU A 300 -7.18 -28.48 -47.70
CA LEU A 300 -7.19 -27.17 -48.42
C LEU A 300 -7.50 -25.99 -47.48
N VAL A 301 -6.77 -24.86 -47.35
CA VAL A 301 -5.59 -24.20 -47.96
C VAL A 301 -5.00 -23.30 -46.85
N PRO A 302 -3.67 -23.01 -46.76
CA PRO A 302 -3.15 -22.13 -45.71
C PRO A 302 -3.61 -20.68 -45.92
N PHE A 303 -4.35 -20.13 -44.95
CA PHE A 303 -4.67 -18.71 -44.90
C PHE A 303 -3.42 -17.94 -44.45
N LYS A 304 -2.79 -17.25 -45.40
CA LYS A 304 -1.60 -16.42 -45.18
C LYS A 304 -2.02 -15.10 -44.52
N GLY A 305 -2.27 -15.13 -43.20
CA GLY A 305 -2.58 -13.96 -42.37
C GLY A 305 -1.34 -13.40 -41.70
N ARG A 306 -0.84 -12.28 -42.22
CA ARG A 306 0.31 -11.51 -41.74
C ARG A 306 0.04 -10.97 -40.33
N GLN A 307 0.64 -11.56 -39.29
CA GLN A 307 0.56 -11.02 -37.93
C GLN A 307 1.92 -10.44 -37.52
N ARG A 308 1.92 -9.13 -37.28
CA ARG A 308 3.08 -8.31 -36.97
C ARG A 308 3.68 -8.75 -35.63
N ARG A 309 5.01 -8.84 -35.65
CA ARG A 309 5.94 -9.02 -34.54
C ARG A 309 5.63 -8.03 -33.41
N TRP A 310 5.03 -8.50 -32.33
CA TRP A 310 5.17 -7.89 -31.00
C TRP A 310 6.13 -8.78 -30.23
N GLY A 311 7.38 -8.32 -30.12
CA GLY A 311 8.38 -8.96 -29.29
C GLY A 311 7.97 -8.81 -27.84
N VAL A 312 7.71 -9.93 -27.19
CA VAL A 312 7.68 -10.03 -25.73
C VAL A 312 9.13 -10.00 -25.28
N LEU A 313 9.60 -8.83 -24.87
CA LEU A 313 10.84 -8.67 -24.11
C LEU A 313 10.43 -8.83 -22.64
N ILE A 314 10.57 -10.04 -22.11
CA ILE A 314 10.52 -10.27 -20.66
C ILE A 314 11.88 -9.81 -20.13
N ARG A 315 11.86 -8.80 -19.27
CA ARG A 315 12.90 -8.55 -18.29
C ARG A 315 12.22 -8.48 -16.94
#